data_AF-A0A221SUI5-F1
#
_entry.id   AF-A0A221SUI5-F1
#
_cell.length_a   1.000
_cell.length_b   1.000
_cell.length_c   1.000
_cell.angle_alpha   90.00
_cell.angle_beta   90.00
_cell.angle_gamma   90.00
#
_symmetry.space_group_name_H-M   'P 1'
#
loop_
_entity.id
_entity.type
_entity.pdbx_description
1 polymer ?
#
loop_
_entity_poly.entity_id
_entity_poly.type
_entity_poly.pdbx_seq_one_letter_code
_entity_poly.pdbx_strand_id
1 'polypeptide(L)'
;MPKAFLKTLLLTSLCVLPLVPTAAAEDSSGGTVTLDAEGGGSLVLITNLRSDLEVHIQDNFKQTPEQLQAARRAAAIMQIMSTNEKVSKEEAQKHMFLHMTTTYCLRKELRGTDAAKDALVKNLKDLVLNTKERRANYNEYQEVIKGVKLEFPSDDDCVRLTQRPL
;
A
#
# COMPACT_ATOMS: atom_id res chain seq x y z
N MET A 1 31.87 2.56 58.52
CA MET A 1 30.94 3.56 57.94
C MET A 1 30.20 2.89 56.80
N PRO A 2 28.88 2.72 56.91
CA PRO A 2 27.99 3.49 56.03
C PRO A 2 26.84 4.14 56.80
N LYS A 3 26.38 5.27 56.24
CA LYS A 3 25.37 6.17 56.79
C LYS A 3 23.96 5.59 56.59
N ALA A 4 23.11 5.85 57.59
CA ALA A 4 21.69 5.57 57.64
C ALA A 4 20.86 6.35 56.60
N PHE A 5 19.62 5.91 56.35
CA PHE A 5 18.34 6.64 56.50
C PHE A 5 17.22 5.73 55.93
N LEU A 6 16.30 5.16 56.73
CA LEU A 6 14.97 5.69 57.11
C LEU A 6 14.16 6.21 55.89
N LYS A 7 12.86 5.95 55.66
CA LYS A 7 11.74 5.40 56.43
C LYS A 7 10.53 5.31 55.47
N THR A 8 9.73 4.26 55.62
CA THR A 8 8.25 4.14 55.47
C THR A 8 7.45 5.20 54.67
N LEU A 9 6.62 4.77 53.70
CA LEU A 9 5.15 4.93 53.74
C LEU A 9 4.42 4.12 52.63
N LEU A 10 3.50 3.26 53.06
CA LEU A 10 2.37 2.77 52.27
C LEU A 10 1.46 3.95 51.89
N LEU A 11 0.88 3.95 50.69
CA LEU A 11 -0.51 4.40 50.52
C LEU A 11 -1.16 3.72 49.31
N THR A 12 -2.28 3.07 49.62
CA THR A 12 -3.23 2.37 48.77
C THR A 12 -3.97 3.31 47.82
N SER A 13 -4.25 2.87 46.59
CA SER A 13 -5.53 3.18 45.95
C SER A 13 -5.84 2.16 44.85
N LEU A 14 -6.63 1.14 45.23
CA LEU A 14 -7.45 0.37 44.30
C LEU A 14 -8.58 1.28 43.83
N CYS A 15 -8.65 1.56 42.53
CA CYS A 15 -9.89 1.95 41.88
C CYS A 15 -10.34 0.79 40.99
N VAL A 16 -11.35 0.07 41.46
CA VAL A 16 -12.19 -0.84 40.68
C VAL A 16 -13.48 -0.10 40.39
N LEU A 17 -13.99 -0.23 39.15
CA LEU A 17 -15.41 -0.30 38.71
C LEU A 17 -15.55 0.29 37.27
N PRO A 18 -16.60 -0.05 36.50
CA PRO A 18 -17.14 -1.36 36.17
C PRO A 18 -17.25 -1.59 34.64
N LEU A 19 -17.48 -2.84 34.23
CA LEU A 19 -17.97 -3.20 32.88
C LEU A 19 -19.34 -2.57 32.60
N VAL A 20 -19.50 -1.95 31.44
CA VAL A 20 -20.79 -1.80 30.74
C VAL A 20 -20.60 -2.28 29.30
N PRO A 21 -21.43 -3.22 28.80
CA PRO A 21 -21.45 -3.59 27.40
C PRO A 21 -22.36 -2.62 26.64
N THR A 22 -21.84 -1.96 25.62
CA THR A 22 -22.69 -1.29 24.62
C THR A 22 -22.45 -1.96 23.28
N ALA A 23 -23.36 -2.87 22.95
CA ALA A 23 -23.47 -3.42 21.62
C ALA A 23 -24.24 -2.43 20.72
N ALA A 24 -23.78 -2.37 19.47
CA ALA A 24 -24.47 -1.96 18.25
C ALA A 24 -24.83 -0.46 18.07
N ALA A 25 -24.12 0.18 17.14
CA ALA A 25 -24.76 0.67 15.91
C ALA A 25 -23.69 0.78 14.81
N GLU A 26 -24.07 0.31 13.63
CA GLU A 26 -23.27 0.24 12.42
C GLU A 26 -22.90 1.64 11.93
N ASP A 27 -21.62 1.89 11.68
CA ASP A 27 -21.21 2.87 10.70
C ASP A 27 -20.34 2.15 9.67
N SER A 28 -20.95 2.01 8.49
CA SER A 28 -20.36 1.62 7.23
C SER A 28 -18.94 2.17 7.08
N SER A 29 -17.96 1.27 6.97
CA SER A 29 -16.57 1.58 6.66
C SER A 29 -16.43 2.09 5.21
N GLY A 30 -16.86 3.33 5.01
CA GLY A 30 -16.50 4.19 3.89
C GLY A 30 -15.24 4.99 4.22
N GLY A 31 -14.26 4.34 4.85
CA GLY A 31 -12.97 4.95 5.13
C GLY A 31 -12.27 5.23 3.82
N THR A 32 -12.29 6.49 3.40
CA THR A 32 -11.36 7.05 2.43
C THR A 32 -9.94 6.67 2.86
N VAL A 33 -9.26 5.88 2.05
CA VAL A 33 -7.82 5.64 2.21
C VAL A 33 -7.12 6.78 1.48
N THR A 34 -6.73 7.85 2.17
CA THR A 34 -5.74 8.81 1.65
C THR A 34 -4.33 8.33 2.02
N LEU A 35 -3.31 8.73 1.26
CA LEU A 35 -1.89 8.45 1.59
C LEU A 35 -1.41 9.24 2.83
N ASP A 36 -2.30 9.67 3.71
CA ASP A 36 -2.01 10.65 4.75
C ASP A 36 -1.19 10.05 5.91
N ALA A 37 -0.01 10.66 6.05
CA ALA A 37 0.95 10.87 7.14
C ALA A 37 0.94 10.07 8.46
N GLU A 38 -0.12 9.37 8.86
CA GLU A 38 -0.09 8.43 10.01
C GLU A 38 0.02 6.97 9.56
N GLY A 39 -0.21 6.69 8.28
CA GLY A 39 -0.11 5.37 7.68
C GLY A 39 1.30 5.02 7.19
N GLY A 40 2.26 4.90 8.11
CA GLY A 40 3.61 4.39 7.80
C GLY A 40 3.66 3.02 7.11
N GLY A 41 2.52 2.31 7.01
CA GLY A 41 2.41 1.02 6.33
C GLY A 41 2.42 1.07 4.80
N SER A 42 1.90 2.14 4.17
CA SER A 42 1.69 2.14 2.71
C SER A 42 2.99 2.25 1.89
N LEU A 43 4.01 2.91 2.44
CA LEU A 43 5.34 3.05 1.81
C LEU A 43 6.28 1.88 2.11
N VAL A 44 6.15 1.24 3.28
CA VAL A 44 6.93 0.04 3.65
C VAL A 44 6.70 -1.09 2.65
N LEU A 45 5.51 -1.17 2.05
CA LEU A 45 5.16 -2.18 1.06
C LEU A 45 6.06 -2.14 -0.19
N ILE A 46 6.57 -0.99 -0.61
CA ILE A 46 7.27 -0.85 -1.92
C ILE A 46 8.75 -1.28 -1.88
N THR A 47 9.19 -1.96 -0.82
CA THR A 47 10.62 -2.23 -0.59
C THR A 47 11.16 -3.44 -1.34
N ASN A 48 10.32 -4.34 -1.86
CA ASN A 48 10.78 -5.61 -2.44
C ASN A 48 10.22 -5.88 -3.84
N LEU A 49 11.06 -5.72 -4.86
CA LEU A 49 10.82 -6.15 -6.23
C LEU A 49 11.63 -7.42 -6.53
N ARG A 50 11.08 -8.38 -7.26
CA ARG A 50 11.88 -9.54 -7.71
C ARG A 50 12.95 -9.10 -8.71
N SER A 51 14.13 -9.69 -8.62
CA SER A 51 15.28 -9.35 -9.48
C SER A 51 15.01 -9.58 -10.97
N ASP A 52 14.29 -10.64 -11.35
CA ASP A 52 13.91 -10.89 -12.74
C ASP A 52 13.02 -9.77 -13.29
N LEU A 53 12.09 -9.28 -12.47
CA LEU A 53 11.21 -8.19 -12.83
C LEU A 53 11.96 -6.86 -12.92
N GLU A 54 12.90 -6.60 -12.02
CA GLU A 54 13.74 -5.41 -12.07
C GLU A 54 14.54 -5.31 -13.38
N VAL A 55 15.19 -6.41 -13.78
CA VAL A 55 15.94 -6.52 -15.04
C VAL A 55 15.00 -6.30 -16.22
N HIS A 56 13.85 -6.98 -16.25
CA HIS A 56 12.88 -6.83 -17.34
C HIS A 56 12.36 -5.40 -17.49
N ILE A 57 12.10 -4.69 -16.38
CA ILE A 57 11.67 -3.30 -16.43
C ILE A 57 12.80 -2.42 -16.98
N GLN A 58 14.03 -2.57 -16.49
CA GLN A 58 15.18 -1.80 -17.00
C GLN A 58 15.38 -1.98 -18.52
N ASP A 59 15.29 -3.21 -19.01
CA ASP A 59 15.56 -3.53 -20.42
C ASP A 59 14.44 -3.07 -21.36
N ASN A 60 13.19 -3.15 -20.91
CA ASN A 60 12.01 -2.92 -21.77
C ASN A 60 11.37 -1.54 -21.61
N PHE A 61 11.66 -0.81 -20.52
CA PHE A 61 11.25 0.58 -20.35
C PHE A 61 12.41 1.51 -20.69
N LYS A 62 12.58 1.81 -21.98
CA LYS A 62 13.52 2.83 -22.49
C LYS A 62 13.04 4.25 -22.12
N GLN A 63 12.96 4.54 -20.84
CA GLN A 63 12.34 5.72 -20.26
C GLN A 63 13.36 6.47 -19.38
N THR A 64 13.03 7.68 -18.92
CA THR A 64 13.88 8.45 -17.98
C THR A 64 13.99 7.70 -16.63
N PRO A 65 15.02 8.01 -15.81
CA PRO A 65 15.15 7.41 -14.47
C PRO A 65 13.88 7.52 -13.61
N GLU A 66 13.15 8.63 -13.71
CA GLU A 66 11.90 8.88 -12.96
C GLU A 66 10.77 7.94 -13.42
N GLN A 67 10.64 7.75 -14.73
CA GLN A 67 9.66 6.85 -15.32
C GLN A 67 9.98 5.38 -14.99
N LEU A 68 11.27 5.00 -14.99
CA LEU A 68 11.73 3.69 -14.52
C LEU A 68 11.38 3.49 -13.04
N GLN A 69 11.61 4.50 -12.21
CA GLN A 69 11.25 4.46 -10.79
C GLN A 69 9.74 4.31 -10.60
N ALA A 70 8.92 5.06 -11.34
CA ALA A 70 7.47 4.92 -11.30
C ALA A 70 7.00 3.52 -11.71
N ALA A 71 7.61 2.94 -12.75
CA ALA A 71 7.33 1.58 -13.20
C ALA A 71 7.67 0.54 -12.12
N ARG A 72 8.83 0.68 -11.44
CA ARG A 72 9.23 -0.18 -10.32
C ARG A 72 8.24 -0.12 -9.15
N ARG A 73 7.78 1.10 -8.78
CA ARG A 73 6.78 1.27 -7.73
C ARG A 73 5.47 0.55 -8.07
N ALA A 74 4.96 0.77 -9.28
CA ALA A 74 3.73 0.13 -9.75
C ALA A 74 3.87 -1.40 -9.81
N ALA A 75 5.03 -1.89 -10.27
CA ALA A 75 5.31 -3.31 -10.35
C ALA A 75 5.44 -3.97 -8.97
N ALA A 76 6.07 -3.30 -8.00
CA ALA A 76 6.21 -3.81 -6.63
C ALA A 76 4.85 -3.99 -5.96
N ILE A 77 3.95 -3.01 -6.08
CA ILE A 77 2.59 -3.11 -5.53
C ILE A 77 1.80 -4.23 -6.22
N MET A 78 1.84 -4.32 -7.56
CA MET A 78 1.20 -5.43 -8.28
C MET A 78 1.78 -6.79 -7.86
N GLN A 79 3.10 -6.85 -7.63
CA GLN A 79 3.77 -8.06 -7.20
C GLN A 79 3.22 -8.52 -5.84
N ILE A 80 3.18 -7.64 -4.85
CA ILE A 80 2.60 -7.90 -3.52
C ILE A 80 1.19 -8.46 -3.64
N MET A 81 0.34 -7.80 -4.44
CA MET A 81 -1.04 -8.24 -4.67
C MET A 81 -1.14 -9.60 -5.37
N SER A 82 -0.14 -9.96 -6.17
CA SER A 82 -0.13 -11.22 -6.91
C SER A 82 0.56 -12.36 -6.17
N THR A 83 1.36 -12.07 -5.14
CA THR A 83 2.09 -13.08 -4.36
C THR A 83 1.39 -13.45 -3.05
N ASN A 84 0.58 -12.55 -2.49
CA ASN A 84 -0.12 -12.81 -1.24
C ASN A 84 -1.45 -13.52 -1.51
N GLU A 85 -1.52 -14.79 -1.12
CA GLU A 85 -2.77 -15.55 -1.04
C GLU A 85 -3.51 -15.17 0.25
N LYS A 86 -4.75 -14.68 0.13
CA LYS A 86 -5.63 -14.25 1.24
C LYS A 86 -5.18 -12.98 1.94
N VAL A 87 -6.00 -11.93 1.84
CA VAL A 87 -5.79 -10.66 2.54
C VAL A 87 -7.04 -10.21 3.26
N SER A 88 -6.87 -9.45 4.34
CA SER A 88 -8.00 -8.77 4.96
C SER A 88 -8.56 -7.70 4.02
N LYS A 89 -9.84 -7.33 4.23
CA LYS A 89 -10.47 -6.24 3.45
C LYS A 89 -9.69 -4.93 3.60
N GLU A 90 -9.19 -4.64 4.80
CA GLU A 90 -8.41 -3.42 5.08
C GLU A 90 -7.08 -3.40 4.31
N GLU A 91 -6.35 -4.52 4.29
CA GLU A 91 -5.12 -4.65 3.50
C GLU A 91 -5.40 -4.58 2.00
N ALA A 92 -6.47 -5.23 1.54
CA ALA A 92 -6.89 -5.18 0.14
C ALA A 92 -7.21 -3.75 -0.31
N GLN A 93 -7.90 -2.98 0.53
CA GLN A 93 -8.21 -1.57 0.28
C GLN A 93 -6.93 -0.73 0.17
N LYS A 94 -5.99 -0.90 1.12
CA LYS A 94 -4.70 -0.19 1.11
C LYS A 94 -3.88 -0.52 -0.15
N HIS A 95 -3.76 -1.81 -0.47
CA HIS A 95 -3.00 -2.25 -1.64
C HIS A 95 -3.65 -1.80 -2.94
N MET A 96 -4.98 -1.87 -3.05
CA MET A 96 -5.67 -1.38 -4.24
C MET A 96 -5.53 0.13 -4.42
N PHE A 97 -5.66 0.90 -3.33
CA PHE A 97 -5.45 2.33 -3.41
C PHE A 97 -4.01 2.65 -3.87
N LEU A 98 -3.00 1.99 -3.32
CA LEU A 98 -1.62 2.11 -3.79
C LEU A 98 -1.44 1.67 -5.24
N HIS A 99 -2.11 0.62 -5.68
CA HIS A 99 -2.08 0.14 -7.05
C HIS A 99 -2.65 1.17 -8.01
N MET A 100 -3.80 1.76 -7.67
CA MET A 100 -4.43 2.85 -8.42
C MET A 100 -3.51 4.05 -8.48
N THR A 101 -2.94 4.47 -7.34
CA THR A 101 -2.07 5.66 -7.28
C THR A 101 -0.77 5.45 -8.05
N THR A 102 -0.08 4.34 -7.85
CA THR A 102 1.17 4.06 -8.59
C THR A 102 0.93 3.94 -10.10
N THR A 103 -0.21 3.38 -10.52
CA THR A 103 -0.61 3.33 -11.94
C THR A 103 -0.96 4.72 -12.48
N TYR A 104 -1.66 5.54 -11.71
CA TYR A 104 -1.99 6.92 -12.05
C TYR A 104 -0.70 7.75 -12.23
N CYS A 105 0.20 7.71 -11.25
CA CYS A 105 1.47 8.44 -11.31
C CYS A 105 2.36 7.94 -12.45
N LEU A 106 2.44 6.62 -12.68
CA LEU A 106 3.14 6.07 -13.83
C LEU A 106 2.61 6.69 -15.14
N ARG A 107 1.29 6.67 -15.37
CA ARG A 107 0.70 7.28 -16.58
C ARG A 107 1.01 8.76 -16.74
N LYS A 108 1.13 9.50 -15.64
CA LYS A 108 1.48 10.93 -15.64
C LYS A 108 2.93 11.17 -16.02
N GLU A 109 3.84 10.34 -15.51
CA GLU A 109 5.28 10.44 -15.84
C GLU A 109 5.56 10.02 -17.29
N LEU A 110 4.73 9.16 -17.88
CA LEU A 110 4.92 8.69 -19.25
C LEU A 110 4.63 9.78 -20.30
N ARG A 111 5.55 9.87 -21.27
CA ARG A 111 5.34 10.65 -22.51
C ARG A 111 4.67 9.79 -23.57
N GLY A 112 3.99 10.44 -24.51
CA GLY A 112 3.37 9.78 -25.68
C GLY A 112 1.85 9.77 -25.64
N THR A 113 1.25 9.04 -26.58
CA THR A 113 -0.20 8.91 -26.72
C THR A 113 -0.79 8.04 -25.60
N ASP A 114 -2.08 8.19 -25.31
CA ASP A 114 -2.77 7.36 -24.30
C ASP A 114 -2.67 5.87 -24.64
N ALA A 115 -2.73 5.52 -25.93
CA ALA A 115 -2.50 4.15 -26.39
C ALA A 115 -1.10 3.63 -26.03
N ALA A 116 -0.06 4.46 -26.14
CA ALA A 116 1.30 4.07 -25.76
C ALA A 116 1.43 3.90 -24.23
N LYS A 117 0.79 4.79 -23.46
CA LYS A 117 0.74 4.71 -22.00
C LYS A 117 0.02 3.43 -21.54
N ASP A 118 -1.12 3.13 -22.15
CA ASP A 118 -1.90 1.93 -21.84
C ASP A 118 -1.18 0.65 -22.25
N ALA A 119 -0.51 0.64 -23.41
CA ALA A 119 0.32 -0.49 -23.82
C ALA A 119 1.44 -0.76 -22.79
N LEU A 120 2.05 0.30 -22.27
CA LEU A 120 3.11 0.18 -21.29
C LEU A 120 2.59 -0.29 -19.92
N VAL A 121 1.46 0.24 -19.44
CA VAL A 121 0.79 -0.26 -18.21
C VAL A 121 0.40 -1.73 -18.37
N LYS A 122 -0.09 -2.12 -19.56
CA LYS A 122 -0.41 -3.51 -19.89
C LYS A 122 0.83 -4.39 -19.85
N ASN A 123 1.93 -3.99 -20.49
CA ASN A 123 3.18 -4.74 -20.47
C ASN A 123 3.70 -4.94 -19.05
N LEU A 124 3.60 -3.92 -18.19
CA LEU A 124 3.95 -4.03 -16.78
C LEU A 124 3.09 -5.08 -16.07
N LYS A 125 1.78 -5.04 -16.30
CA LYS A 125 0.83 -6.02 -15.75
C LYS A 125 1.16 -7.45 -16.23
N ASP A 126 1.46 -7.62 -17.51
CA ASP A 126 1.81 -8.92 -18.10
C ASP A 126 3.14 -9.46 -17.54
N LEU A 127 4.13 -8.59 -17.30
CA LEU A 127 5.40 -8.96 -16.64
C LEU A 127 5.20 -9.43 -15.20
N VAL A 128 4.34 -8.75 -14.44
CA VAL A 128 4.08 -9.09 -13.03
C VAL A 128 3.19 -10.32 -12.91
N LEU A 129 2.05 -10.31 -13.61
CA LEU A 129 1.01 -11.34 -13.57
C LEU A 129 1.27 -12.48 -14.57
N ASN A 130 2.54 -12.90 -14.65
CA ASN A 130 3.04 -13.83 -15.64
C ASN A 130 2.63 -15.30 -15.42
N THR A 131 2.14 -15.66 -14.22
CA THR A 131 1.62 -17.01 -13.92
C THR A 131 0.09 -17.02 -13.79
N LYS A 132 -0.52 -18.21 -13.82
CA LYS A 132 -1.96 -18.37 -13.53
C LYS A 132 -2.27 -18.04 -12.08
N GLU A 133 -1.41 -18.50 -11.17
CA GLU A 133 -1.53 -18.27 -9.72
C GLU A 133 -1.49 -16.78 -9.38
N ARG A 134 -0.52 -16.04 -9.92
CA ARG A 134 -0.42 -14.59 -9.71
C ARG A 134 -1.65 -13.82 -10.18
N ARG A 135 -2.21 -14.23 -11.31
CA ARG A 135 -3.47 -13.68 -11.81
C ARG A 135 -4.64 -14.01 -10.89
N ALA A 136 -4.71 -15.23 -10.36
CA ALA A 136 -5.75 -15.63 -9.42
C ALA A 136 -5.69 -14.79 -8.13
N ASN A 137 -4.50 -14.66 -7.52
CA ASN A 137 -4.29 -13.86 -6.31
C ASN A 137 -4.65 -12.39 -6.55
N TYR A 138 -4.18 -11.79 -7.65
CA TYR A 138 -4.52 -10.42 -8.00
C TYR A 138 -6.04 -10.23 -8.21
N ASN A 139 -6.73 -11.21 -8.81
CA ASN A 139 -8.18 -11.15 -8.99
C ASN A 139 -8.93 -11.30 -7.66
N GLU A 140 -8.40 -12.07 -6.70
CA GLU A 140 -8.96 -12.16 -5.35
C GLU A 140 -8.96 -10.79 -4.67
N TYR A 141 -7.89 -10.00 -4.80
CA TYR A 141 -7.88 -8.61 -4.35
C TYR A 141 -9.02 -7.80 -4.96
N GLN A 142 -9.29 -7.96 -6.27
CA GLN A 142 -10.37 -7.25 -6.95
C GLN A 142 -11.77 -7.65 -6.43
N GLU A 143 -11.96 -8.92 -6.09
CA GLU A 143 -13.24 -9.38 -5.51
C GLU A 143 -13.41 -8.93 -4.05
N VAL A 144 -12.35 -8.94 -3.23
CA VAL A 144 -12.40 -8.50 -1.82
C VAL A 144 -12.80 -7.04 -1.69
N ILE A 145 -12.34 -6.18 -2.61
CA ILE A 145 -12.66 -4.74 -2.60
C ILE A 145 -13.96 -4.40 -3.34
N LYS A 146 -14.65 -5.39 -3.93
CA LYS A 146 -15.85 -5.13 -4.71
C LYS A 146 -16.90 -4.44 -3.83
N GLY A 147 -17.43 -3.32 -4.31
CA GLY A 147 -18.39 -2.50 -3.55
C GLY A 147 -17.74 -1.60 -2.50
N VAL A 148 -16.41 -1.57 -2.37
CA VAL A 148 -15.71 -0.51 -1.63
C VAL A 148 -15.65 0.74 -2.49
N LYS A 149 -16.05 1.88 -1.91
CA LYS A 149 -15.80 3.19 -2.50
C LYS A 149 -14.34 3.57 -2.26
N LEU A 150 -13.49 3.38 -3.26
CA LEU A 150 -12.12 3.87 -3.25
C LEU A 150 -12.09 5.30 -3.81
N GLU A 151 -11.25 6.14 -3.21
CA GLU A 151 -10.98 7.47 -3.76
C GLU A 151 -10.07 7.39 -4.98
N PHE A 152 -10.32 8.26 -5.95
CA PHE A 152 -9.46 8.37 -7.11
C PHE A 152 -8.15 9.07 -6.73
N PRO A 153 -6.99 8.56 -7.19
CA PRO A 153 -5.71 9.20 -6.96
C PRO A 153 -5.68 10.63 -7.50
N SER A 154 -4.97 11.50 -6.77
CA SER A 154 -4.75 12.90 -7.09
C SER A 154 -3.28 13.19 -7.42
N ASP A 155 -3.01 14.41 -7.89
CA ASP A 155 -1.64 14.89 -8.10
C ASP A 155 -0.83 14.96 -6.80
N ASP A 156 -1.47 15.32 -5.68
CA ASP A 156 -0.84 15.35 -4.37
C ASP A 156 -0.42 13.95 -3.91
N ASP A 157 -1.17 12.91 -4.31
CA ASP A 157 -0.76 11.53 -4.05
C ASP A 157 0.54 11.16 -4.77
N CYS A 158 0.74 11.63 -6.01
CA CYS A 158 2.00 11.44 -6.73
C CYS A 158 3.16 12.19 -6.08
N VAL A 159 2.92 13.41 -5.62
CA VAL A 159 3.94 14.19 -4.89
C VAL A 159 4.35 13.46 -3.61
N ARG A 160 3.37 12.97 -2.83
CA ARG A 160 3.63 12.18 -1.61
C ARG A 160 4.44 10.90 -1.89
N LEU A 161 4.17 10.21 -3.01
CA LEU A 161 4.91 9.02 -3.41
C LEU A 161 6.35 9.30 -3.86
N THR A 162 6.61 10.43 -4.52
CA THR A 162 7.92 10.76 -5.11
C THR A 162 8.89 11.38 -4.12
N GLN A 163 8.41 12.05 -3.07
CA GLN A 163 9.23 12.71 -2.04
C GLN A 163 9.99 11.76 -1.10
N ARG A 164 9.83 10.44 -1.21
CA ARG A 164 10.52 9.47 -0.36
C ARG A 164 11.23 8.39 -1.18
N PRO A 165 12.49 8.06 -0.87
CA PRO A 165 13.23 7.00 -1.56
C PRO A 165 12.53 5.64 -1.39
N LEU A 166 12.73 4.75 -2.38
CA LEU A 166 12.40 3.33 -2.27
C LEU A 166 13.42 2.60 -1.41
#